data_AF-A0A355Q812-F1
#
_entry.id   AF-A0A355Q812-F1
#
_cell.length_a   1.000
_cell.length_b   1.000
_cell.length_c   1.000
_cell.angle_alpha   90.00
_cell.angle_beta   90.00
_cell.angle_gamma   90.00
#
_symmetry.space_group_name_H-M   'P 1'
#
loop_
_entity.id
_entity.type
_entity.pdbx_description
1 polymer ?
#
loop_
_entity_poly.entity_id
_entity_poly.type
_entity_poly.pdbx_seq_one_letter_code
_entity_poly.pdbx_strand_id
1 'polypeptide(L)'
;MSLRKLIKKSLLVLGTGVVLTTVLPVGGIAQDNINTPGNIFSQWVKLSLMGYNQSEIEATLNVYQTEEIQLVKRRLRRNVLNNLVGVNLKQDISLSTTEQELRYIRDKIRTEIRFAGLENDFLVRQMIRHQFGIAVQDI
;
A
#
# COMPACT_ATOMS: atom_id res chain seq x y z
N MET A 1 -27.75 29.65 37.44
CA MET A 1 -29.18 29.42 37.16
C MET A 1 -29.35 29.70 35.66
N SER A 2 -29.68 28.80 34.75
CA SER A 2 -30.37 27.50 34.77
C SER A 2 -29.87 26.72 33.53
N LEU A 3 -29.27 25.53 33.67
CA LEU A 3 -29.90 24.22 33.42
C LEU A 3 -31.13 24.24 32.48
N ARG A 4 -31.14 23.30 31.51
CA ARG A 4 -32.28 22.83 30.69
C ARG A 4 -32.45 23.49 29.31
N LYS A 5 -31.76 22.91 28.33
CA LYS A 5 -32.44 22.39 27.13
C LYS A 5 -31.91 21.00 26.84
N LEU A 6 -32.76 20.01 27.17
CA LEU A 6 -32.47 18.60 27.22
C LEU A 6 -33.64 17.91 26.50
N ILE A 7 -33.47 17.55 25.23
CA ILE A 7 -34.28 16.53 24.53
C ILE A 7 -33.30 15.84 23.56
N LYS A 8 -32.62 14.78 24.02
CA LYS A 8 -32.98 13.37 23.79
C LYS A 8 -33.07 13.01 22.30
N LYS A 9 -32.03 12.33 21.80
CA LYS A 9 -32.18 11.12 20.97
C LYS A 9 -30.93 10.25 21.18
N SER A 10 -31.04 9.37 22.16
CA SER A 10 -30.22 8.17 22.24
C SER A 10 -30.54 7.31 21.02
N LEU A 11 -29.53 6.94 20.23
CA LEU A 11 -29.60 5.74 19.43
C LEU A 11 -28.33 4.93 19.70
N LEU A 12 -28.50 4.04 20.67
CA LEU A 12 -27.60 2.96 20.98
C LEU A 12 -27.89 1.88 19.93
N VAL A 13 -26.94 1.65 19.02
CA VAL A 13 -26.95 0.45 18.17
C VAL A 13 -25.80 -0.42 18.65
N LEU A 14 -26.16 -1.37 19.50
CA LEU A 14 -25.39 -2.59 19.73
C LEU A 14 -25.49 -3.44 18.46
N GLY A 15 -24.36 -3.64 17.80
CA GLY A 15 -24.21 -4.56 16.68
C GLY A 15 -22.73 -4.83 16.49
N THR A 16 -22.29 -5.99 16.94
CA THR A 16 -20.91 -6.48 16.87
C THR A 16 -20.28 -6.28 15.49
N GLY A 17 -19.24 -5.46 15.44
CA GLY A 17 -18.36 -5.28 14.29
C GLY A 17 -17.13 -4.51 14.73
N VAL A 18 -15.96 -5.11 14.59
CA VAL A 18 -14.66 -4.60 15.04
C VAL A 18 -14.48 -3.14 14.66
N VAL A 19 -14.36 -2.27 15.66
CA VAL A 19 -14.08 -0.84 15.50
C VAL A 19 -12.58 -0.70 15.16
N LEU A 20 -12.26 -0.66 13.86
CA LEU A 20 -10.96 -0.18 13.39
C LEU A 20 -10.93 1.34 13.58
N THR A 21 -10.45 1.80 14.73
CA THR A 21 -10.14 3.21 14.99
C THR A 21 -8.68 3.46 14.64
N THR A 22 -8.38 3.59 13.36
CA THR A 22 -7.20 4.34 12.93
C THR A 22 -7.65 5.73 12.50
N VAL A 23 -7.34 6.68 13.37
CA VAL A 23 -7.50 8.11 13.15
C VAL A 23 -6.63 8.50 11.95
N LEU A 24 -7.25 8.67 10.79
CA LEU A 24 -6.62 9.38 9.67
C LEU A 24 -6.56 10.87 10.04
N PRO A 25 -5.41 11.54 9.97
CA PRO A 25 -5.39 12.99 10.06
C PRO A 25 -6.21 13.52 8.88
N VAL A 26 -7.21 14.34 9.18
CA VAL A 26 -8.01 15.11 8.23
C VAL A 26 -7.11 16.14 7.56
N GLY A 27 -6.29 15.68 6.62
CA GLY A 27 -5.80 16.46 5.50
C GLY A 27 -6.69 16.08 4.32
N GLY A 28 -7.47 17.03 3.81
CA GLY A 28 -8.45 16.78 2.75
C GLY A 28 -7.85 15.94 1.63
N ILE A 29 -8.50 14.82 1.31
CA ILE A 29 -8.28 14.17 0.03
C ILE A 29 -8.87 15.15 -0.97
N ALA A 30 -8.03 16.04 -1.50
CA ALA A 30 -8.34 16.71 -2.75
C ALA A 30 -8.71 15.59 -3.73
N GLN A 31 -9.93 15.65 -4.25
CA GLN A 31 -10.36 14.74 -5.29
C GLN A 31 -9.59 15.15 -6.55
N ASP A 32 -8.34 14.71 -6.64
CA ASP A 32 -7.50 14.91 -7.82
C ASP A 32 -8.23 14.25 -8.97
N ASN A 33 -8.75 15.07 -9.88
CA ASN A 33 -9.20 14.62 -11.18
C ASN A 33 -7.97 13.99 -11.85
N ILE A 34 -8.11 12.78 -12.41
CA ILE A 34 -7.00 12.08 -13.08
C ILE A 34 -6.45 12.94 -14.24
N ASN A 35 -7.25 13.90 -14.72
CA ASN A 35 -6.91 14.85 -15.78
C ASN A 35 -6.27 16.16 -15.30
N THR A 36 -6.12 16.38 -13.99
CA THR A 36 -5.31 17.47 -13.46
C THR A 36 -3.88 16.96 -13.31
N PRO A 37 -2.82 17.71 -13.69
CA PRO A 37 -1.44 17.31 -13.47
C PRO A 37 -1.11 17.24 -11.97
N GLY A 38 -1.58 16.19 -11.29
CA GLY A 38 -1.15 15.83 -9.95
C GLY A 38 0.27 15.29 -10.01
N ASN A 39 0.96 15.22 -8.87
CA ASN A 39 2.27 14.57 -8.81
C ASN A 39 2.16 13.14 -9.38
N ILE A 40 3.04 12.77 -10.33
CA ILE A 40 3.07 11.44 -11.00
C ILE A 40 3.03 10.31 -9.98
N PHE A 41 3.69 10.49 -8.84
CA PHE A 41 3.63 9.54 -7.72
C PHE A 41 2.21 9.33 -7.19
N SER A 42 1.45 10.41 -6.97
CA SER A 42 0.07 10.32 -6.48
C SER A 42 -0.84 9.65 -7.50
N GLN A 43 -0.64 9.92 -8.79
CA GLN A 43 -1.39 9.26 -9.87
C GLN A 43 -1.08 7.76 -9.91
N TRP A 44 0.19 7.37 -9.84
CA TRP A 44 0.61 5.96 -9.78
C TRP A 44 -0.05 5.23 -8.62
N VAL A 45 0.04 5.78 -7.41
CA VAL A 45 -0.56 5.19 -6.20
C VAL A 45 -2.07 5.05 -6.37
N LYS A 46 -2.74 6.10 -6.86
CA LYS A 46 -4.19 6.07 -7.09
C LYS A 46 -4.60 4.97 -8.06
N LEU A 47 -3.90 4.82 -9.19
CA LEU A 47 -4.20 3.77 -10.17
C LEU A 47 -3.98 2.37 -9.58
N SER A 48 -2.89 2.15 -8.85
CA SER A 48 -2.65 0.87 -8.18
C SER A 48 -3.75 0.53 -7.17
N LEU A 49 -4.20 1.51 -6.38
CA LEU A 49 -5.32 1.36 -5.44
C LEU A 49 -6.67 1.13 -6.14
N MET A 50 -6.82 1.60 -7.37
CA MET A 50 -7.98 1.31 -8.23
C MET A 50 -7.92 -0.10 -8.85
N GLY A 51 -6.85 -0.86 -8.61
CA GLY A 51 -6.69 -2.22 -9.11
C GLY A 51 -5.96 -2.32 -10.45
N TYR A 52 -5.41 -1.23 -10.99
CA TYR A 52 -4.60 -1.29 -12.21
C TYR A 52 -3.30 -2.03 -11.91
N ASN A 53 -2.88 -2.93 -12.79
CA ASN A 53 -1.57 -3.60 -12.71
C ASN A 53 -0.46 -2.67 -13.24
N GLN A 54 0.80 -2.98 -12.92
CA GLN A 54 1.95 -2.14 -13.33
C GLN A 54 1.92 -1.75 -14.83
N SER A 55 1.65 -2.69 -15.74
CA SER A 55 1.63 -2.41 -17.18
C SER A 55 0.51 -1.44 -17.56
N GLU A 56 -0.68 -1.58 -16.95
CA GLU A 56 -1.80 -0.65 -17.17
C GLU A 56 -1.51 0.75 -16.61
N ILE A 57 -0.83 0.82 -15.46
CA ILE A 57 -0.39 2.09 -14.87
C ILE A 57 0.61 2.78 -15.80
N GLU A 58 1.63 2.06 -16.27
CA GLU A 58 2.63 2.59 -17.19
C GLU A 58 2.03 3.04 -18.52
N ALA A 59 1.06 2.29 -19.05
CA ALA A 59 0.34 2.69 -20.25
C ALA A 59 -0.49 3.97 -20.04
N THR A 60 -1.15 4.10 -18.88
CA THR A 60 -1.94 5.29 -18.52
C THR A 60 -1.06 6.52 -18.32
N LEU A 61 0.16 6.33 -17.80
CA LEU A 61 1.12 7.39 -17.51
C LEU A 61 2.16 7.59 -18.63
N ASN A 62 1.91 7.09 -19.83
CA ASN A 62 2.84 7.14 -20.96
C ASN A 62 3.15 8.56 -21.46
N VAL A 63 2.38 9.55 -21.03
CA VAL A 63 2.60 10.98 -21.32
C VAL A 63 3.80 11.57 -20.59
N TYR A 64 4.27 10.92 -19.52
CA TYR A 64 5.44 11.36 -18.73
C TYR A 64 6.74 10.78 -19.29
N GLN A 65 7.85 11.45 -19.01
CA GLN A 65 9.16 10.97 -19.43
C GLN A 65 9.56 9.70 -18.67
N THR A 66 10.33 8.82 -19.32
CA THR A 66 10.79 7.57 -18.73
C THR A 66 11.55 7.80 -17.42
N GLU A 67 12.36 8.86 -17.34
CA GLU A 67 13.14 9.23 -16.17
C GLU A 67 12.24 9.57 -14.96
N GLU A 68 11.14 10.28 -15.19
CA GLU A 68 10.17 10.65 -14.15
C GLU A 68 9.50 9.39 -13.58
N ILE A 69 9.11 8.46 -14.46
CA ILE A 69 8.56 7.15 -14.07
C ILE A 69 9.59 6.36 -13.25
N GLN A 70 10.86 6.37 -13.62
CA GLN A 70 11.91 5.68 -12.85
C GLN A 70 12.13 6.29 -11.46
N LEU A 71 11.98 7.61 -11.30
CA LEU A 71 12.03 8.26 -9.98
C LEU A 71 10.86 7.83 -9.10
N VAL A 72 9.65 7.74 -9.66
CA VAL A 72 8.44 7.24 -8.98
C VAL A 72 8.66 5.79 -8.53
N LYS A 73 9.07 4.90 -9.44
CA LYS A 73 9.38 3.49 -9.10
C LYS A 73 10.45 3.39 -8.01
N ARG A 74 11.51 4.20 -8.07
CA ARG A 74 12.56 4.22 -7.02
C ARG A 74 12.00 4.59 -5.65
N ARG A 75 11.03 5.50 -5.58
CA ARG A 75 10.35 5.85 -4.33
C ARG A 75 9.45 4.72 -3.85
N LEU A 76 8.67 4.12 -4.75
CA LEU A 76 7.78 3.00 -4.43
C LEU A 76 8.54 1.77 -3.93
N ARG A 77 9.67 1.42 -4.56
CA ARG A 77 10.56 0.33 -4.08
C ARG A 77 10.99 0.55 -2.63
N ARG A 78 11.37 1.78 -2.28
CA ARG A 78 11.74 2.15 -0.89
C ARG A 78 10.56 2.02 0.06
N ASN A 79 9.36 2.43 -0.36
CA ASN A 79 8.16 2.27 0.45
C ASN A 79 7.85 0.79 0.72
N VAL A 80 7.91 -0.07 -0.31
CA VAL A 80 7.70 -1.53 -0.14
C VAL A 80 8.69 -2.09 0.89
N LEU A 81 9.98 -1.79 0.77
CA LEU A 81 10.98 -2.27 1.72
C LEU A 81 10.72 -1.76 3.14
N ASN A 82 10.36 -0.48 3.30
CA ASN A 82 10.06 0.11 4.60
C ASN A 82 8.82 -0.51 5.23
N ASN A 83 7.77 -0.79 4.43
CA ASN A 83 6.58 -1.49 4.90
C ASN A 83 6.93 -2.88 5.42
N LEU A 84 7.73 -3.64 4.64
CA LEU A 84 8.19 -4.98 5.03
C LEU A 84 9.05 -4.97 6.30
N VAL A 85 9.88 -3.93 6.49
CA VAL A 85 10.57 -3.70 7.78
C VAL A 85 9.57 -3.42 8.90
N GLY A 86 8.60 -2.51 8.67
CA GLY A 86 7.61 -2.10 9.67
C GLY A 86 6.69 -3.22 10.15
N VAL A 87 6.44 -4.22 9.29
CA VAL A 87 5.68 -5.43 9.64
C VAL A 87 6.57 -6.59 10.13
N ASN A 88 7.82 -6.30 10.51
CA ASN A 88 8.79 -7.24 11.06
C ASN A 88 9.07 -8.48 10.19
N LEU A 89 9.09 -8.33 8.87
CA LEU A 89 9.26 -9.46 7.94
C LEU A 89 10.51 -10.33 8.25
N LYS A 90 11.63 -9.71 8.69
CA LYS A 90 12.82 -10.47 9.10
C LYS A 90 12.54 -11.43 10.24
N GLN A 91 11.76 -10.99 11.23
CA GLN A 91 11.39 -11.82 12.37
C GLN A 91 10.45 -12.94 11.92
N ASP A 92 9.42 -12.62 11.13
CA ASP A 92 8.51 -13.62 10.55
C ASP A 92 9.30 -14.74 9.82
N ILE A 93 10.29 -14.37 9.00
CA ILE A 93 11.16 -15.33 8.31
C ILE A 93 11.98 -16.16 9.30
N SER A 94 12.60 -15.53 10.29
CA SER A 94 13.46 -16.23 11.26
C SER A 94 12.72 -17.23 12.14
N LEU A 95 11.43 -16.98 12.40
CA LEU A 95 10.56 -17.84 13.20
C LEU A 95 9.84 -18.90 12.37
N SER A 96 9.87 -18.78 11.04
CA SER A 96 9.25 -19.76 10.15
C SER A 96 10.03 -21.06 10.15
N THR A 97 9.33 -22.16 10.38
CA THR A 97 9.91 -23.52 10.42
C THR A 97 9.33 -24.43 9.34
N THR A 98 8.28 -23.98 8.65
CA THR A 98 7.59 -24.75 7.63
C THR A 98 7.54 -24.04 6.29
N GLU A 99 7.46 -24.82 5.21
CA GLU A 99 7.25 -24.27 3.87
C GLU A 99 5.91 -23.54 3.71
N GLN A 100 4.89 -23.90 4.49
CA GLN A 100 3.60 -23.22 4.46
C GLN A 100 3.71 -21.79 5.01
N GLU A 101 4.46 -21.58 6.09
CA GLU A 101 4.73 -20.25 6.64
C GLU A 101 5.56 -19.42 5.65
N LEU A 102 6.60 -20.01 5.04
CA LEU A 102 7.39 -19.32 4.01
C LEU A 102 6.57 -18.98 2.76
N ARG A 103 5.57 -19.80 2.39
CA ARG A 103 4.60 -19.47 1.33
C ARG A 103 3.75 -18.27 1.72
N TYR A 104 3.19 -18.26 2.93
CA TYR A 104 2.41 -17.15 3.44
C TYR A 104 3.22 -15.84 3.48
N ILE A 105 4.49 -15.90 3.90
CA ILE A 105 5.41 -14.76 3.85
C ILE A 105 5.62 -14.26 2.42
N ARG A 106 5.83 -15.16 1.46
CA ARG A 106 5.95 -14.79 0.04
C ARG A 106 4.67 -14.12 -0.47
N ASP A 107 3.50 -14.61 -0.07
CA ASP A 107 2.22 -14.01 -0.45
C ASP A 107 2.06 -12.59 0.14
N LYS A 108 2.40 -12.40 1.42
CA LYS A 108 2.45 -11.07 2.06
C LYS A 108 3.34 -10.11 1.28
N ILE A 109 4.52 -10.57 0.83
CA ILE A 109 5.42 -9.74 0.02
C ILE A 109 4.82 -9.44 -1.36
N ARG A 110 4.23 -10.43 -2.04
CA ARG A 110 3.55 -10.20 -3.33
C ARG A 110 2.43 -9.18 -3.21
N THR A 111 1.67 -9.23 -2.13
CA THR A 111 0.61 -8.26 -1.82
C THR A 111 1.17 -6.83 -1.68
N GLU A 112 2.27 -6.64 -0.95
CA GLU A 112 2.90 -5.31 -0.84
C GLU A 112 3.42 -4.80 -2.21
N ILE A 113 4.02 -5.68 -3.02
CA ILE A 113 4.47 -5.31 -4.37
C ILE A 113 3.26 -4.94 -5.26
N ARG A 114 2.17 -5.69 -5.17
CA ARG A 114 0.94 -5.45 -5.92
C ARG A 114 0.28 -4.12 -5.57
N PHE A 115 0.18 -3.80 -4.28
CA PHE A 115 -0.36 -2.52 -3.80
C PHE A 115 0.53 -1.32 -4.15
N ALA A 116 1.81 -1.54 -4.44
CA ALA A 116 2.69 -0.50 -4.97
C ALA A 116 2.61 -0.37 -6.50
N GLY A 117 1.94 -1.30 -7.20
CA GLY A 117 1.93 -1.39 -8.66
C GLY A 117 3.32 -1.70 -9.24
N LEU A 118 4.07 -2.61 -8.61
CA LEU A 118 5.45 -2.98 -9.00
C LEU A 118 5.59 -4.47 -9.39
N GLU A 119 4.52 -5.11 -9.85
CA GLU A 119 4.43 -6.53 -10.15
C GLU A 119 5.48 -7.02 -11.16
N ASN A 120 5.83 -6.19 -12.13
CA ASN A 120 6.82 -6.48 -13.17
C ASN A 120 8.22 -5.93 -12.82
N ASP A 121 8.37 -5.24 -11.69
CA ASP A 121 9.62 -4.62 -11.29
C ASP A 121 10.62 -5.66 -10.76
N PHE A 122 11.59 -6.04 -11.58
CA PHE A 122 12.63 -7.00 -11.17
C PHE A 122 13.50 -6.47 -10.02
N LEU A 123 13.74 -5.16 -9.97
CA LEU A 123 14.64 -4.57 -8.98
C LEU A 123 14.05 -4.67 -7.57
N VAL A 124 12.75 -4.47 -7.37
CA VAL A 124 12.13 -4.63 -6.04
C VAL A 124 12.33 -6.06 -5.51
N ARG A 125 12.19 -7.07 -6.36
CA ARG A 125 12.41 -8.48 -5.99
C ARG A 125 13.86 -8.74 -5.58
N GLN A 126 14.83 -8.18 -6.30
CA GLN A 126 16.24 -8.31 -5.93
C GLN A 126 16.57 -7.60 -4.61
N MET A 127 16.02 -6.40 -4.40
CA MET A 127 16.20 -5.67 -3.15
C MET A 127 15.61 -6.44 -1.96
N ILE A 128 14.42 -7.03 -2.11
CA ILE A 128 13.79 -7.87 -1.09
C ILE A 128 14.66 -9.09 -0.79
N ARG A 129 15.12 -9.81 -1.82
CA ARG A 129 16.02 -10.96 -1.64
C ARG A 129 17.27 -10.57 -0.89
N HIS A 130 17.91 -9.47 -1.26
CA HIS A 130 19.12 -8.98 -0.62
C HIS A 130 18.88 -8.58 0.85
N GLN A 131 17.79 -7.87 1.13
CA GLN A 131 17.54 -7.31 2.45
C GLN A 131 16.98 -8.33 3.46
N PHE A 132 16.16 -9.27 3.00
CA PHE A 132 15.41 -10.20 3.84
C PHE A 132 15.82 -11.67 3.67
N GLY A 133 16.63 -12.00 2.66
CA GLY A 133 17.10 -13.37 2.43
C GLY A 133 16.06 -14.31 1.81
N ILE A 134 14.90 -13.79 1.39
CA ILE A 134 13.81 -14.58 0.79
C ILE A 134 13.61 -14.22 -0.68
N ALA A 135 13.54 -15.23 -1.54
CA ALA A 135 13.24 -15.04 -2.95
C ALA A 135 11.72 -14.99 -3.17
N VAL A 136 11.28 -14.02 -3.98
CA VAL A 136 9.90 -13.92 -4.46
C VAL A 136 9.92 -14.21 -5.95
N GLN A 137 9.43 -15.38 -6.32
CA GLN A 137 9.25 -15.80 -7.71
C GLN A 137 7.81 -15.54 -8.11
N ASP A 138 7.62 -15.03 -9.33
CA ASP A 138 6.37 -14.85 -10.07
C ASP A 138 5.26 -14.07 -9.33
N ILE A 139 4.75 -13.03 -10.00
CA ILE A 139 3.63 -12.19 -9.55
C ILE A 139 2.56 -12.22 -10.63
#